data_AF-A0A2K3LD35-F1
#
_entry.id   AF-A0A2K3LD35-F1
#
_cell.length_a   1.000
_cell.length_b   1.000
_cell.length_c   1.000
_cell.angle_alpha   90.00
_cell.angle_beta   90.00
_cell.angle_gamma   90.00
#
_symmetry.space_group_name_H-M   'P 1'
#
loop_
_entity.id
_entity.type
_entity.pdbx_description
1 polymer ?
#
loop_
_entity_poly.entity_id
_entity_poly.type
_entity_poly.pdbx_seq_one_letter_code
_entity_poly.pdbx_strand_id
1 'polypeptide(L)'
;MSIFPLSPGIGQYEIISLSGDMQLSENNGEQNRTSSLYVSLAGADGRVLGGAVAGMLTAASAVQVLLSSGLKFESGSSPLLYF
;
A
#
# COMPACT_ATOMS: atom_id res chain seq x y z
N MET A 1 17.02 20.89 14.85
CA MET A 1 17.02 19.82 15.87
C MET A 1 15.74 19.02 15.69
N SER A 2 15.76 17.99 14.85
CA SER A 2 14.62 17.09 14.66
C SER A 2 14.86 15.84 15.50
N ILE A 3 14.07 15.70 16.55
CA ILE A 3 13.97 14.46 17.32
C ILE A 3 13.21 13.45 16.48
N PHE A 4 13.94 12.65 15.70
CA PHE A 4 13.42 11.39 15.19
C PHE A 4 13.11 10.50 16.41
N PRO A 5 11.92 9.89 16.51
CA PRO A 5 11.67 8.93 17.57
C PRO A 5 12.69 7.79 17.47
N LEU A 6 13.43 7.59 18.56
CA LEU A 6 14.33 6.46 18.73
C LEU A 6 13.46 5.21 18.85
N SER A 7 13.70 4.28 17.93
CA SER A 7 12.98 3.03 17.68
C SER A 7 11.81 3.21 16.70
N PRO A 8 11.86 2.61 15.49
CA PRO A 8 10.62 2.34 14.76
C PRO A 8 9.70 1.60 15.73
N GLY A 9 8.39 1.88 15.75
CA GLY A 9 7.47 1.27 16.71
C GLY A 9 7.46 -0.26 16.58
N ILE A 10 8.38 -0.94 17.26
CA ILE A 10 8.47 -2.40 17.32
C ILE A 10 7.38 -2.83 18.29
N GLY A 11 6.35 -3.49 17.76
CA GLY A 11 5.25 -4.06 18.54
C GLY A 11 4.52 -5.11 17.70
N GLN A 12 3.83 -6.03 18.37
CA GLN A 12 2.93 -6.95 17.67
C GLN A 12 1.61 -6.22 17.43
N TYR A 13 1.33 -5.96 16.16
CA TYR A 13 0.09 -5.35 15.72
C TYR A 13 -0.58 -6.26 14.70
N GLU A 14 -1.90 -6.30 14.74
CA GLU A 14 -2.70 -6.90 13.68
C GLU A 14 -3.00 -5.83 12.62
N ILE A 15 -2.82 -6.18 11.34
CA ILE A 15 -3.21 -5.31 10.24
C ILE A 15 -4.72 -5.42 10.09
N ILE A 16 -5.44 -4.36 10.45
CA ILE A 16 -6.90 -4.28 10.30
C ILE A 16 -7.25 -3.93 8.85
N SER A 17 -6.52 -2.97 8.28
CA SER A 17 -6.71 -2.54 6.90
C SER A 17 -5.42 -2.01 6.31
N LEU A 18 -5.23 -2.29 5.03
CA LEU A 18 -4.14 -1.78 4.20
C LEU A 18 -4.75 -1.29 2.89
N SER A 19 -4.50 -0.03 2.55
CA SER A 19 -4.95 0.57 1.30
C SER A 19 -3.80 1.37 0.67
N GLY A 20 -3.91 1.61 -0.62
CA GLY A 20 -2.92 2.40 -1.32
C GLY A 20 -3.10 2.40 -2.81
N ASP A 21 -2.27 3.19 -3.46
CA ASP A 21 -2.19 3.31 -4.90
C ASP A 21 -0.77 3.03 -5.36
N MET A 22 -0.67 2.59 -6.61
CA MET A 22 0.60 2.39 -7.28
C MET A 22 0.48 3.01 -8.67
N GLN A 23 1.31 4.01 -8.92
CA GLN A 23 1.43 4.66 -10.20
C GLN A 23 2.76 4.27 -10.84
N LEU A 24 2.66 3.67 -12.02
CA LEU A 24 3.80 3.41 -12.89
C LEU A 24 3.86 4.54 -13.93
N SER A 25 5.00 5.23 -14.01
CA SER A 25 5.27 6.25 -15.01
C SER A 25 6.57 5.92 -15.72
N GLU A 26 6.60 6.04 -17.04
CA GLU A 26 7.83 5.90 -17.81
C GLU A 26 8.34 7.28 -18.20
N ASN A 27 9.59 7.58 -17.85
CA ASN A 27 10.27 8.81 -18.24
C ASN A 27 11.59 8.45 -18.91
N ASN A 28 11.72 8.75 -20.21
CA ASN A 28 12.95 8.56 -20.98
C ASN A 28 13.56 7.15 -20.89
N GLY A 29 12.71 6.11 -20.83
CA GLY A 29 13.16 4.71 -20.71
C GLY A 29 13.45 4.25 -19.29
N GLU A 30 13.40 5.13 -18.28
CA GLU A 30 13.37 4.75 -16.87
C GLU A 30 11.92 4.60 -16.40
N GLN A 31 11.61 3.44 -15.83
CA GLN A 31 10.33 3.22 -15.17
C GLN A 31 10.41 3.72 -13.73
N ASN A 32 9.62 4.75 -13.44
CA ASN A 32 9.43 5.29 -12.11
C ASN A 32 8.16 4.70 -11.48
N ARG A 33 8.30 4.15 -10.29
CA ARG A 33 7.20 3.57 -9.51
C ARG A 33 7.01 4.41 -8.26
N THR A 34 5.90 5.13 -8.20
CA THR A 34 5.44 5.79 -6.97
C THR A 34 4.31 4.97 -6.38
N SER A 35 4.36 4.67 -5.09
CA SER A 35 3.26 4.03 -4.39
C SER A 35 3.10 4.62 -3.00
N SER A 36 1.86 4.92 -2.63
CA SER A 36 1.51 5.35 -1.28
C SER A 36 0.74 4.24 -0.59
N LEU A 37 1.12 3.89 0.63
CA LEU A 37 0.40 2.93 1.46
C LEU A 37 -0.08 3.60 2.73
N TYR A 38 -1.33 3.32 3.09
CA TYR A 38 -1.97 3.71 4.33
C TYR A 38 -2.38 2.46 5.09
N VAL A 39 -2.17 2.46 6.40
CA VAL A 39 -2.43 1.28 7.23
C VAL A 39 -3.23 1.67 8.47
N SER A 40 -4.07 0.75 8.95
CA SER A 40 -4.61 0.75 10.31
C SER A 40 -4.18 -0.52 11.03
N LEU A 41 -3.63 -0.36 12.23
CA LEU A 41 -3.01 -1.39 13.04
C LEU A 41 -3.69 -1.47 14.41
N ALA A 42 -4.11 -2.66 14.83
CA ALA A 42 -4.61 -2.94 16.17
C ALA A 42 -3.48 -3.43 17.08
N GLY A 43 -3.29 -2.77 18.21
CA GLY A 43 -2.48 -3.28 19.31
C GLY A 43 -3.25 -4.30 20.14
N ALA A 44 -2.53 -5.18 20.84
CA ALA A 44 -3.13 -6.14 21.79
C ALA A 44 -3.88 -5.45 22.96
N ASP A 45 -3.62 -4.17 23.19
CA ASP A 45 -4.31 -3.32 24.17
C ASP A 45 -5.65 -2.74 23.64
N GLY A 46 -6.06 -3.14 22.42
CA GLY A 46 -7.29 -2.68 21.77
C GLY A 46 -7.19 -1.28 21.16
N ARG A 47 -6.00 -0.65 21.18
CA ARG A 47 -5.80 0.66 20.56
C ARG A 47 -5.51 0.52 19.07
N VAL A 48 -5.98 1.49 18.29
CA VAL A 48 -5.76 1.54 16.84
C VAL A 48 -4.80 2.67 16.49
N LEU A 49 -3.78 2.35 15.70
CA LEU A 49 -2.83 3.29 15.11
C LEU A 49 -3.07 3.32 13.61
N GLY A 50 -2.94 4.49 12.96
CA GLY A 50 -3.06 4.56 11.52
C GLY A 50 -2.35 5.75 10.90
N GLY A 51 -2.09 5.65 9.60
CA GLY A 51 -1.40 6.70 8.85
C GLY A 51 -0.69 6.18 7.60
N ALA A 52 0.06 7.07 6.96
CA ALA A 52 0.92 6.74 5.83
C ALA A 52 2.14 5.93 6.29
N VAL A 53 2.53 4.93 5.50
CA VAL A 53 3.73 4.15 5.74
C VAL A 53 4.95 4.91 5.23
N ALA A 54 5.72 5.49 6.15
CA ALA A 54 7.00 6.09 5.83
C ALA A 54 8.10 5.00 5.80
N GLY A 55 8.25 4.34 4.65
CA GLY A 55 9.29 3.32 4.43
C GLY A 55 8.73 1.90 4.34
N MET A 56 9.36 0.94 5.04
CA MET A 56 9.03 -0.48 4.95
C MET A 56 8.06 -0.91 6.07
N LEU A 57 7.01 -1.64 5.69
CA LEU A 57 6.13 -2.35 6.62
C LEU A 57 6.38 -3.85 6.49
N THR A 58 6.93 -4.48 7.54
CA THR A 58 7.25 -5.92 7.55
C THR A 58 6.17 -6.69 8.29
N ALA A 59 5.55 -7.66 7.63
CA ALA A 59 4.60 -8.55 8.28
C ALA A 59 5.30 -9.60 9.15
N ALA A 60 4.73 -9.89 10.32
CA ALA A 60 5.25 -10.93 11.23
C ALA A 60 4.96 -12.36 10.73
N SER A 61 4.01 -12.52 9.81
CA SER A 61 3.59 -13.78 9.22
C SER A 61 3.20 -13.59 7.75
N ALA A 62 2.85 -14.66 7.04
CA ALA A 62 2.44 -14.59 5.64
C ALA A 62 1.17 -13.74 5.47
N VAL A 63 1.22 -12.75 4.57
CA VAL A 63 0.08 -11.87 4.22
C VAL A 63 -0.32 -12.12 2.78
N GLN A 64 -1.61 -12.29 2.53
CA GLN A 64 -2.19 -12.35 1.20
C GLN A 64 -2.62 -10.95 0.78
N VAL A 65 -2.29 -10.55 -0.45
CA VAL A 65 -2.64 -9.23 -0.99
C VAL A 65 -3.40 -9.43 -2.30
N LEU A 66 -4.54 -8.77 -2.45
CA LEU A 66 -5.31 -8.73 -3.69
C LEU A 66 -5.03 -7.39 -4.38
N LEU A 67 -4.58 -7.46 -5.64
CA LEU A 67 -4.32 -6.29 -6.46
C LEU A 67 -5.41 -6.17 -7.52
N SER A 68 -6.04 -5.00 -7.62
CA SER A 68 -6.94 -4.66 -8.72
C SER A 68 -6.28 -3.62 -9.62
N SER A 69 -6.29 -3.87 -10.93
CA SER A 69 -5.84 -2.91 -11.94
C SER A 69 -7.06 -2.20 -12.53
N GLY A 70 -7.00 -0.86 -12.59
CA GLY A 70 -8.00 -0.07 -13.29
C GLY A 70 -7.75 -0.14 -14.80
N LEU A 71 -8.34 -1.13 -15.48
CA LEU A 71 -8.35 -1.15 -16.94
C LEU A 71 -9.26 -0.01 -17.44
N LYS A 72 -8.67 0.99 -18.10
CA LYS A 72 -9.42 2.07 -18.73
C LYS A 72 -9.94 1.58 -20.07
N PHE A 73 -11.25 1.38 -20.18
CA PHE A 73 -11.90 1.11 -21.45
C PHE A 73 -12.11 2.42 -22.21
N GLU A 74 -11.59 2.52 -23.43
CA GLU A 74 -11.86 3.66 -24.30
C GLU A 74 -13.28 3.60 -24.86
N SER A 75 -13.99 4.73 -24.85
CA SER A 75 -15.43 4.85 -25.17
C SER A 75 -15.79 4.67 -26.66
N GLY A 76 -14.99 3.90 -27.41
CA GLY A 76 -15.24 3.55 -28.81
C GLY A 76 -14.77 2.15 -29.19
N SER A 77 -14.09 1.45 -28.28
CA SER A 77 -13.68 0.07 -28.48
C SER A 77 -14.72 -0.84 -27.83
N SER A 78 -15.68 -1.34 -28.62
CA SER A 78 -16.60 -2.39 -28.18
C SER A 78 -15.80 -3.56 -27.62
N PRO A 79 -15.90 -3.90 -26.32
CA PRO A 79 -15.13 -4.99 -25.75
C PRO A 79 -15.76 -6.29 -26.26
N LEU A 80 -15.10 -6.96 -27.21
CA LEU A 80 -15.38 -8.35 -27.50
C LEU A 80 -14.80 -9.17 -26.35
N LEU A 81 -15.61 -9.39 -25.31
CA LEU A 81 -15.30 -10.30 -24.22
C LEU A 81 -15.27 -11.72 -24.80
N TYR A 82 -14.07 -12.25 -25.04
CA TYR A 82 -13.86 -13.69 -25.18
C TYR A 82 -13.71 -14.25 -23.76
N PHE A 83 -14.65 -15.10 -23.36
CA PHE A 83 -14.57 -15.90 -22.13
C PHE A 83 -13.55 -17.02 -22.29
#